data_AF-A0A8S9W2D9-F1
#
_entry.id   AF-A0A8S9W2D9-F1
#
_cell.length_a   1.000
_cell.length_b   1.000
_cell.length_c   1.000
_cell.angle_alpha   90.00
_cell.angle_beta   90.00
_cell.angle_gamma   90.00
#
_symmetry.space_group_name_H-M   'P 1'
#
loop_
_entity.id
_entity.type
_entity.pdbx_description
1 polymer ?
#
loop_
_entity_poly.entity_id
_entity_poly.type
_entity_poly.pdbx_seq_one_letter_code
_entity_poly.pdbx_strand_id
1 'polypeptide(L)'
;MFNSAIFKKLEKNDFRTLIGIEIGMRQHRWVPAEMLPSFSKLFTEEVRYRINRLLGFNLVKKSMVPYDGYRIHFDGYDALAVGALTLRGLSAIGDTIGVGKESVVYEGMYGGEPVILKFHRAGYTSFKQVARQRDTGDRNHWIFIARRAAKREYEALDILAELSGDGAVSVPRAVDHNRHLIAMSIAPGSELSKTKINDPDWFLDRILEQIKKTYAAGFIHSDLSEYNVFVSPDGVTLIDWPGYVTATHPQAEFLLERDIKNILAFFNRKYGVTRDCEEVVEYVRV
;
A
#
# COMPACT_ATOMS: atom_id res chain seq x y z
N MET A 1 10.18 3.58 10.30
CA MET A 1 8.94 4.29 10.62
C MET A 1 9.15 5.75 10.24
N PHE A 2 8.10 6.43 9.76
CA PHE A 2 8.22 7.81 9.29
C PHE A 2 8.68 8.75 10.42
N ASN A 3 9.64 9.64 10.13
CA ASN A 3 10.21 10.57 11.11
C ASN A 3 9.73 12.00 10.83
N SER A 4 8.66 12.40 11.52
CA SER A 4 8.06 13.74 11.39
C SER A 4 9.00 14.87 11.80
N ALA A 5 9.90 14.64 12.77
CA ALA A 5 10.86 15.65 13.23
C ALA A 5 11.94 15.95 12.18
N ILE A 6 12.40 14.93 11.44
CA ILE A 6 13.29 15.13 10.30
C ILE A 6 12.54 15.80 9.15
N PHE A 7 11.32 15.35 8.86
CA PHE A 7 10.50 15.90 7.78
C PHE A 7 10.30 17.42 7.91
N LYS A 8 9.98 17.92 9.11
CA LYS A 8 9.81 19.35 9.40
C LYS A 8 11.08 20.20 9.17
N LYS A 9 12.26 19.57 9.11
CA LYS A 9 13.54 20.23 8.82
C LYS A 9 13.87 20.28 7.33
N LEU A 10 13.09 19.64 6.47
CA LEU A 10 13.36 19.60 5.03
C LEU A 10 12.94 20.90 4.35
N GLU A 11 13.82 21.41 3.51
CA GLU A 11 13.62 22.63 2.74
C GLU A 11 13.29 22.29 1.27
N LYS A 12 12.77 23.27 0.52
CA LYS A 12 12.38 23.11 -0.89
C LYS A 12 13.47 22.45 -1.75
N ASN A 13 14.74 22.83 -1.56
CA ASN A 13 15.84 22.28 -2.34
C ASN A 13 16.27 20.88 -1.87
N ASP A 14 15.96 20.49 -0.62
CA ASP A 14 16.12 19.10 -0.17
C ASP A 14 15.15 18.20 -0.95
N PHE A 15 13.89 18.62 -1.10
CA PHE A 15 12.90 17.93 -1.93
C PHE A 15 13.31 17.87 -3.40
N ARG A 16 13.81 18.97 -3.99
CA ARG A 16 14.30 18.97 -5.38
C ARG A 16 15.47 18.02 -5.58
N THR A 17 16.38 17.94 -4.62
CA THR A 17 17.51 17.01 -4.64
C THR A 17 17.03 15.57 -4.55
N LEU A 18 16.09 15.26 -3.64
CA LEU A 18 15.45 13.94 -3.55
C LEU A 18 14.73 13.56 -4.85
N ILE A 19 13.96 14.48 -5.45
CA ILE A 19 13.29 14.24 -6.75
C ILE A 19 14.34 13.97 -7.84
N GLY A 20 15.45 14.70 -7.86
CA GLY A 20 16.54 14.46 -8.81
C GLY A 20 17.14 13.06 -8.69
N ILE A 21 17.35 12.58 -7.46
CA ILE A 21 17.80 11.21 -7.20
C ILE A 21 16.73 10.19 -7.65
N GLU A 22 15.44 10.40 -7.32
CA GLU A 22 14.36 9.50 -7.77
C GLU A 22 14.29 9.37 -9.30
N ILE A 23 14.46 10.49 -10.02
CA ILE A 23 14.49 10.51 -11.48
C ILE A 23 15.67 9.70 -12.00
N GLY A 24 16.87 9.97 -11.48
CA GLY A 24 18.08 9.22 -11.88
C GLY A 24 18.00 7.73 -11.58
N MET A 25 17.30 7.34 -10.50
CA MET A 25 17.12 5.93 -10.12
C MET A 25 16.33 5.10 -11.14
N ARG A 26 15.65 5.74 -12.11
CA ARG A 26 15.00 5.03 -13.23
C ARG A 26 15.99 4.39 -14.19
N GLN A 27 17.19 4.94 -14.30
CA GLN A 27 18.24 4.52 -15.24
C GLN A 27 19.48 4.00 -14.52
N HIS A 28 19.66 4.35 -13.25
CA HIS A 28 20.88 4.04 -12.49
C HIS A 28 20.55 3.37 -11.15
N ARG A 29 21.27 2.29 -10.81
CA ARG A 29 21.16 1.66 -9.47
C ARG A 29 21.65 2.58 -8.35
N TRP A 30 22.73 3.29 -8.62
CA TRP A 30 23.27 4.39 -7.83
C TRP A 30 23.37 5.57 -8.79
N VAL A 31 22.71 6.69 -8.49
CA VAL A 31 22.71 7.85 -9.39
C VAL A 31 24.08 8.55 -9.28
N PRO A 32 24.84 8.69 -10.38
CA PRO A 32 26.15 9.35 -10.34
C PRO A 32 26.05 10.79 -9.83
N ALA A 33 26.99 11.19 -8.97
CA ALA A 33 27.03 12.52 -8.38
C ALA A 33 26.98 13.64 -9.43
N GLU A 34 27.73 13.48 -10.53
CA GLU A 34 27.81 14.46 -11.62
C GLU A 34 26.49 14.70 -12.36
N MET A 35 25.55 13.75 -12.32
CA MET A 35 24.26 13.87 -13.02
C MET A 35 23.19 14.59 -12.17
N LEU A 36 23.37 14.66 -10.86
CA LEU A 36 22.37 15.20 -9.93
C LEU A 36 22.04 16.69 -10.12
N PRO A 37 22.99 17.58 -10.48
CA PRO A 37 22.66 18.97 -10.85
C PRO A 37 21.64 19.06 -11.99
N SER A 38 21.81 18.23 -13.02
CA SER A 38 20.89 18.16 -14.15
C SER A 38 19.51 17.66 -13.73
N PHE A 39 19.43 16.54 -12.99
CA PHE A 39 18.15 15.96 -12.58
C PHE A 39 17.38 16.83 -11.57
N SER A 40 18.07 17.48 -10.65
CA SER A 40 17.44 18.35 -9.63
C SER A 40 17.15 19.77 -10.13
N LYS A 41 17.76 20.15 -11.26
CA LYS A 41 17.77 21.53 -11.79
C LYS A 41 18.28 22.52 -10.74
N LEU A 42 19.41 22.19 -10.11
CA LEU A 42 20.10 22.99 -9.09
C LEU A 42 21.58 23.08 -9.46
N PHE A 43 22.27 24.11 -8.97
CA PHE A 43 23.71 24.23 -9.13
C PHE A 43 24.47 23.16 -8.35
N THR A 44 25.64 22.78 -8.83
CA THR A 44 26.49 21.72 -8.24
C THR A 44 26.74 21.92 -6.75
N GLU A 45 27.08 23.14 -6.33
CA GLU A 45 27.35 23.44 -4.92
C GLU A 45 26.09 23.30 -4.04
N GLU A 46 24.93 23.72 -4.54
CA GLU A 46 23.65 23.53 -3.84
C GLU A 46 23.33 22.04 -3.70
N VAL A 47 23.45 21.26 -4.79
CA VAL A 47 23.23 19.81 -4.74
C VAL A 47 24.16 19.14 -3.73
N ARG A 48 25.45 19.50 -3.73
CA ARG A 48 26.44 18.96 -2.79
C ARG A 48 26.07 19.26 -1.33
N TYR A 49 25.68 20.50 -1.04
CA TYR A 49 25.20 20.89 0.29
C TYR A 49 23.98 20.06 0.72
N ARG A 50 22.97 19.96 -0.17
CA ARG A 50 21.72 19.24 0.09
C ARG A 50 21.94 17.74 0.27
N ILE A 51 22.79 17.12 -0.53
CA ILE A 51 23.18 15.71 -0.37
C ILE A 51 23.78 15.46 1.01
N ASN A 52 24.74 16.29 1.45
CA ASN A 52 25.36 16.12 2.76
C ASN A 52 24.34 16.20 3.89
N ARG A 53 23.40 17.15 3.80
CA ARG A 53 22.28 17.29 4.75
C ARG A 53 21.35 16.07 4.74
N LEU A 54 20.96 15.61 3.55
CA LEU A 54 20.10 14.43 3.36
C LEU A 54 20.75 13.13 3.84
N LEU A 55 22.07 12.99 3.69
CA LEU A 55 22.86 11.89 4.27
C LEU A 55 22.85 11.95 5.80
N GLY A 56 23.04 13.15 6.38
CA GLY A 56 22.94 13.37 7.83
C GLY A 56 21.56 13.01 8.40
N PHE A 57 20.51 13.19 7.62
CA PHE A 57 19.14 12.76 7.95
C PHE A 57 18.82 11.31 7.62
N ASN A 58 19.77 10.54 7.08
CA ASN A 58 19.57 9.15 6.63
C ASN A 58 18.51 8.97 5.52
N LEU A 59 18.11 10.02 4.81
CA LEU A 59 17.10 9.95 3.74
C LEU A 59 17.67 9.44 2.42
N VAL A 60 18.99 9.57 2.25
CA VAL A 60 19.76 9.11 1.09
C VAL A 60 20.87 8.18 1.56
N LYS A 61 21.26 7.23 0.71
CA LYS A 61 22.47 6.42 0.89
C LYS A 61 23.48 6.75 -0.18
N LYS A 62 24.76 6.65 0.17
CA LYS A 62 25.92 6.83 -0.72
C LYS A 62 26.62 5.50 -0.97
N SER A 63 27.17 5.32 -2.16
CA SER A 63 28.18 4.30 -2.48
C SER A 63 29.33 4.96 -3.22
N MET A 64 30.54 4.42 -3.07
CA MET A 64 31.71 4.77 -3.88
C MET A 64 32.00 3.71 -4.94
N VAL A 65 31.27 2.58 -4.93
CA VAL A 65 31.45 1.47 -5.85
C VAL A 65 30.16 1.30 -6.67
N PRO A 66 30.23 1.25 -8.00
CA PRO A 66 31.44 1.40 -8.83
C PRO A 66 31.95 2.85 -8.97
N TYR A 67 31.18 3.85 -8.53
CA TYR A 67 31.51 5.28 -8.56
C TYR A 67 30.81 6.01 -7.40
N ASP A 68 31.12 7.30 -7.21
CA ASP A 68 30.38 8.16 -6.25
C ASP A 68 28.93 8.33 -6.72
N GLY A 69 28.02 7.65 -6.01
CA GLY A 69 26.62 7.63 -6.38
C GLY A 69 25.68 7.58 -5.18
N TYR A 70 24.44 8.02 -5.43
CA TYR A 70 23.43 8.22 -4.42
C TYR A 70 22.14 7.46 -4.75
N ARG A 71 21.43 7.02 -3.72
CA ARG A 71 20.10 6.40 -3.87
C ARG A 71 19.18 6.76 -2.71
N ILE A 72 17.89 6.79 -2.98
CA ILE A 72 16.85 6.97 -1.96
C ILE A 72 16.48 5.61 -1.38
N HIS A 73 16.24 5.59 -0.07
CA HIS A 73 15.60 4.47 0.65
C HIS A 73 14.19 4.87 1.08
N PHE A 74 13.50 3.98 1.78
CA PHE A 74 12.12 4.22 2.19
C PHE A 74 11.94 5.53 2.99
N ASP A 75 12.87 5.91 3.87
CA ASP A 75 12.72 7.14 4.66
C ASP A 75 12.70 8.41 3.77
N GLY A 76 13.59 8.51 2.78
CA GLY A 76 13.59 9.61 1.82
C GLY A 76 12.39 9.55 0.86
N TYR A 77 11.94 8.35 0.53
CA TYR A 77 10.76 8.15 -0.32
C TYR A 77 9.46 8.53 0.42
N ASP A 78 9.37 8.24 1.71
CA ASP A 78 8.28 8.68 2.59
C ASP A 78 8.20 10.20 2.62
N ALA A 79 9.34 10.87 2.82
CA ALA A 79 9.39 12.33 2.81
C ALA A 79 8.84 12.89 1.49
N LEU A 80 9.24 12.33 0.34
CA LEU A 80 8.71 12.75 -0.96
C LEU A 80 7.20 12.53 -1.09
N ALA A 81 6.69 11.40 -0.63
CA ALA A 81 5.27 11.06 -0.69
C ALA A 81 4.42 11.97 0.22
N VAL A 82 4.83 12.10 1.49
CA VAL A 82 4.17 12.99 2.48
C VAL A 82 4.24 14.43 2.03
N GLY A 83 5.40 14.91 1.56
CA GLY A 83 5.54 16.29 1.06
C GLY A 83 4.57 16.60 -0.08
N ALA A 84 4.34 15.65 -0.99
CA ALA A 84 3.36 15.81 -2.05
C ALA A 84 1.91 15.86 -1.51
N LEU A 85 1.55 14.98 -0.58
CA LEU A 85 0.20 15.00 0.01
C LEU A 85 -0.04 16.24 0.88
N THR A 86 0.97 16.75 1.59
CA THR A 86 0.85 17.98 2.40
C THR A 86 0.54 19.20 1.55
N LEU A 87 1.11 19.28 0.34
CA LEU A 87 0.77 20.35 -0.61
C LEU A 87 -0.68 20.25 -1.13
N ARG A 88 -1.33 19.09 -1.01
CA ARG A 88 -2.69 18.85 -1.53
C ARG A 88 -3.78 18.79 -0.46
N GLY A 89 -3.43 18.60 0.81
CA GLY A 89 -4.43 18.61 1.90
C GLY A 89 -4.05 17.84 3.16
N LEU A 90 -2.96 17.07 3.17
CA LEU A 90 -2.52 16.33 4.35
C LEU A 90 -1.96 17.27 5.42
N SER A 91 -2.68 17.41 6.54
CA SER A 91 -2.36 18.35 7.62
C SER A 91 -1.73 17.71 8.85
N ALA A 92 -1.99 16.42 9.10
CA ALA A 92 -1.42 15.71 10.24
C ALA A 92 -1.15 14.22 9.94
N ILE A 93 -0.15 13.67 10.62
CA ILE A 93 0.14 12.23 10.71
C ILE A 93 0.17 11.91 12.21
N GLY A 94 -0.69 10.99 12.63
CA GLY A 94 -0.85 10.56 14.00
C GLY A 94 -0.06 9.29 14.31
N ASP A 95 -0.63 8.48 15.22
CA ASP A 95 0.00 7.27 15.70
C ASP A 95 0.01 6.14 14.65
N THR A 96 0.89 5.18 14.86
CA THR A 96 0.95 3.98 14.03
C THR A 96 -0.15 3.02 14.46
N ILE A 97 -1.06 2.69 13.54
CA ILE A 97 -2.16 1.75 13.77
C ILE A 97 -1.68 0.31 13.58
N GLY A 98 -0.78 0.10 12.62
CA GLY A 98 -0.30 -1.23 12.26
C GLY A 98 1.03 -1.24 11.53
N VAL A 99 1.86 -2.22 11.85
CA VAL A 99 3.11 -2.51 11.14
C VAL A 99 3.02 -3.93 10.60
N GLY A 100 2.84 -4.05 9.29
CA GLY A 100 2.83 -5.31 8.58
C GLY A 100 4.17 -5.60 7.91
N LYS A 101 4.25 -6.79 7.29
CA LYS A 101 5.37 -7.15 6.40
C LYS A 101 5.43 -6.25 5.17
N GLU A 102 4.26 -5.86 4.66
CA GLU A 102 4.13 -5.22 3.36
C GLU A 102 3.62 -3.77 3.43
N SER A 103 3.27 -3.29 4.63
CA SER A 103 2.80 -1.93 4.82
C SER A 103 3.05 -1.41 6.24
N VAL A 104 3.06 -0.08 6.38
CA VAL A 104 2.97 0.60 7.67
C VAL A 104 1.80 1.57 7.59
N VAL A 105 0.93 1.53 8.58
CA VAL A 105 -0.34 2.26 8.58
C VAL A 105 -0.35 3.26 9.72
N TYR A 106 -0.68 4.51 9.40
CA TYR A 106 -0.79 5.61 10.35
C TYR A 106 -2.19 6.21 10.29
N GLU A 107 -2.60 6.85 11.40
CA GLU A 107 -3.68 7.82 11.37
C GLU A 107 -3.21 9.11 10.70
N GLY A 108 -4.14 9.87 10.13
CA GLY A 108 -3.85 11.17 9.56
C GLY A 108 -5.08 12.07 9.45
N MET A 109 -4.84 13.32 9.08
CA MET A 109 -5.88 14.29 8.76
C MET A 109 -5.65 14.82 7.35
N TYR A 110 -6.64 14.73 6.47
CA TYR A 110 -6.58 15.22 5.11
C TYR A 110 -7.79 16.08 4.81
N GLY A 111 -7.60 17.34 4.42
CA GLY A 111 -8.70 18.26 4.12
C GLY A 111 -9.61 18.54 5.32
N GLY A 112 -9.12 18.34 6.55
CA GLY A 112 -9.91 18.51 7.78
C GLY A 112 -10.60 17.22 8.27
N GLU A 113 -10.55 16.13 7.52
CA GLU A 113 -11.19 14.86 7.85
C GLU A 113 -10.17 13.79 8.28
N PRO A 114 -10.54 12.87 9.19
CA PRO A 114 -9.68 11.76 9.59
C PRO A 114 -9.53 10.75 8.44
N VAL A 115 -8.29 10.30 8.23
CA VAL A 115 -7.92 9.34 7.18
C VAL A 115 -6.93 8.31 7.70
N ILE A 116 -6.84 7.20 6.98
CA ILE A 116 -5.78 6.21 7.10
C ILE A 116 -4.69 6.52 6.08
N LEU A 117 -3.44 6.50 6.53
CA LEU A 117 -2.25 6.68 5.72
C LEU A 117 -1.51 5.34 5.60
N LYS A 118 -1.65 4.68 4.46
CA LYS A 118 -1.02 3.38 4.18
C LYS A 118 0.24 3.56 3.36
N PHE A 119 1.40 3.32 3.97
CA PHE A 119 2.69 3.27 3.30
C PHE A 119 3.00 1.84 2.87
N HIS A 120 3.14 1.59 1.57
CA HIS A 120 3.54 0.29 1.05
C HIS A 120 5.04 0.06 1.25
N ARG A 121 5.38 -1.16 1.68
CA ARG A 121 6.72 -1.66 1.97
C ARG A 121 7.04 -2.98 1.26
N ALA A 122 6.27 -3.34 0.24
CA ALA A 122 6.47 -4.57 -0.55
C ALA A 122 7.96 -4.84 -0.82
N GLY A 123 8.42 -6.05 -0.49
CA GLY A 123 9.82 -6.48 -0.62
C GLY A 123 10.76 -6.14 0.54
N TYR A 124 10.34 -5.39 1.58
CA TYR A 124 11.23 -4.95 2.67
C TYR A 124 11.54 -6.05 3.70
N THR A 125 10.54 -6.83 4.15
CA THR A 125 10.73 -7.82 5.22
C THR A 125 11.15 -9.21 4.74
N SER A 126 10.59 -9.68 3.61
CA SER A 126 10.91 -11.00 3.05
C SER A 126 12.39 -11.14 2.69
N PHE A 127 13.05 -10.01 2.43
CA PHE A 127 14.48 -9.95 2.13
C PHE A 127 15.38 -9.52 3.29
N LYS A 128 14.92 -9.19 4.51
CA LYS A 128 15.86 -9.17 5.65
C LYS A 128 16.42 -10.57 5.94
N GLN A 129 15.65 -11.61 5.65
CA GLN A 129 16.10 -13.00 5.69
C GLN A 129 16.94 -13.39 4.46
N VAL A 130 16.60 -12.90 3.26
CA VAL A 130 17.30 -13.22 2.00
C VAL A 130 18.49 -12.29 1.71
N ALA A 131 18.62 -11.11 2.31
CA ALA A 131 19.77 -10.21 2.13
C ALA A 131 21.07 -10.76 2.75
N ARG A 132 20.98 -11.87 3.52
CA ARG A 132 22.16 -12.70 3.86
C ARG A 132 22.62 -13.59 2.70
N GLN A 133 21.82 -13.77 1.67
CA GLN A 133 22.08 -14.61 0.51
C GLN A 133 21.63 -13.92 -0.79
N ARG A 134 22.60 -13.28 -1.47
CA ARG A 134 22.54 -12.85 -2.87
C ARG A 134 21.74 -11.56 -3.13
N ASP A 135 22.48 -10.45 -3.12
CA ASP A 135 22.12 -9.18 -3.76
C ASP A 135 22.13 -9.36 -5.30
N THR A 136 21.11 -10.05 -5.81
CA THR A 136 20.96 -10.46 -7.21
C THR A 136 20.39 -9.31 -8.04
N GLY A 137 21.23 -8.31 -8.36
CA GLY A 137 21.19 -7.52 -9.60
C GLY A 137 19.86 -6.93 -10.11
N ASP A 138 18.80 -6.86 -9.31
CA ASP A 138 17.46 -6.57 -9.83
C ASP A 138 17.26 -5.07 -10.09
N ARG A 139 16.73 -4.77 -11.28
CA ARG A 139 16.44 -3.41 -11.78
C ARG A 139 15.24 -2.77 -11.08
N ASN A 140 14.54 -3.54 -10.25
CA ASN A 140 13.36 -3.10 -9.52
C ASN A 140 13.73 -2.74 -8.08
N HIS A 141 14.30 -1.53 -7.90
CA HIS A 141 14.50 -0.98 -6.56
C HIS A 141 13.18 -1.03 -5.77
N TRP A 142 13.20 -1.54 -4.54
CA TRP A 142 12.00 -1.87 -3.74
C TRP A 142 10.97 -0.73 -3.63
N ILE A 143 11.43 0.53 -3.63
CA ILE A 143 10.55 1.71 -3.61
C ILE A 143 9.63 1.77 -4.85
N PHE A 144 10.08 1.27 -6.01
CA PHE A 144 9.28 1.22 -7.23
C PHE A 144 8.29 0.05 -7.23
N ILE A 145 8.63 -1.07 -6.58
CA ILE A 145 7.68 -2.18 -6.33
C ILE A 145 6.57 -1.68 -5.41
N ALA A 146 6.94 -1.06 -4.28
CA ALA A 146 5.99 -0.46 -3.35
C ALA A 146 5.12 0.63 -4.01
N ARG A 147 5.70 1.45 -4.89
CA ARG A 147 4.96 2.43 -5.70
C ARG A 147 3.89 1.76 -6.57
N ARG A 148 4.25 0.67 -7.26
CA ARG A 148 3.33 -0.04 -8.14
C ARG A 148 2.21 -0.70 -7.33
N ALA A 149 2.52 -1.28 -6.17
CA ALA A 149 1.52 -1.86 -5.27
C ALA A 149 0.53 -0.80 -4.77
N ALA A 150 1.01 0.36 -4.29
CA ALA A 150 0.16 1.46 -3.84
C ALA A 150 -0.72 2.00 -4.97
N LYS A 151 -0.15 2.16 -6.17
CA LYS A 151 -0.92 2.59 -7.34
C LYS A 151 -2.03 1.60 -7.68
N ARG A 152 -1.75 0.29 -7.69
CA ARG A 152 -2.76 -0.75 -7.96
C ARG A 152 -3.89 -0.73 -6.94
N GLU A 153 -3.56 -0.63 -5.64
CA GLU A 153 -4.57 -0.56 -4.60
C GLU A 153 -5.41 0.72 -4.72
N TYR A 154 -4.78 1.87 -4.96
CA TYR A 154 -5.50 3.13 -5.19
C TYR A 154 -6.48 3.01 -6.36
N GLU A 155 -6.05 2.48 -7.51
CA GLU A 155 -6.90 2.28 -8.69
C GLU A 155 -8.06 1.31 -8.40
N ALA A 156 -7.83 0.23 -7.65
CA ALA A 156 -8.89 -0.70 -7.28
C ALA A 156 -9.93 -0.05 -6.36
N LEU A 157 -9.47 0.67 -5.33
CA LEU A 157 -10.35 1.36 -4.38
C LEU A 157 -11.17 2.46 -5.07
N ASP A 158 -10.56 3.21 -5.99
CA ASP A 158 -11.23 4.28 -6.76
C ASP A 158 -12.37 3.69 -7.61
N ILE A 159 -12.08 2.64 -8.38
CA ILE A 159 -13.08 1.98 -9.24
C ILE A 159 -14.19 1.31 -8.41
N LEU A 160 -13.83 0.55 -7.37
CA LEU A 160 -14.82 -0.18 -6.56
C LEU A 160 -15.72 0.76 -5.75
N ALA A 161 -15.20 1.89 -5.29
CA ALA A 161 -15.98 2.87 -4.52
C ALA A 161 -16.97 3.67 -5.38
N GLU A 162 -16.77 3.75 -6.70
CA GLU A 162 -17.71 4.38 -7.64
C GLU A 162 -18.92 3.48 -7.95
N LEU A 163 -18.86 2.18 -7.65
CA LEU A 163 -19.98 1.27 -7.83
C LEU A 163 -21.14 1.64 -6.91
N SER A 164 -22.35 1.62 -7.46
CA SER A 164 -23.57 2.07 -6.76
C SER A 164 -24.75 1.12 -6.96
N GLY A 165 -25.84 1.36 -6.22
CA GLY A 165 -27.02 0.50 -6.24
C GLY A 165 -26.72 -0.92 -5.74
N ASP A 166 -27.30 -1.92 -6.40
CA ASP A 166 -27.12 -3.33 -6.03
C ASP A 166 -25.67 -3.82 -6.21
N GLY A 167 -24.88 -3.15 -7.05
CA GLY A 167 -23.46 -3.43 -7.28
C GLY A 167 -22.50 -2.73 -6.31
N ALA A 168 -22.99 -1.94 -5.36
CA ALA A 168 -22.14 -1.18 -4.45
C ALA A 168 -21.25 -2.10 -3.60
N VAL A 169 -19.94 -1.88 -3.68
CA VAL A 169 -18.93 -2.62 -2.90
C VAL A 169 -18.47 -1.78 -1.73
N SER A 170 -18.42 -2.41 -0.56
CA SER A 170 -17.91 -1.81 0.66
C SER A 170 -16.38 -1.91 0.71
N VAL A 171 -15.71 -0.83 0.31
CA VAL A 171 -14.26 -0.63 0.40
C VAL A 171 -13.96 0.75 0.99
N PRO A 172 -12.76 0.98 1.56
CA PRO A 172 -12.32 2.31 1.91
C PRO A 172 -12.28 3.22 0.68
N ARG A 173 -12.82 4.44 0.79
CA ARG A 173 -12.71 5.44 -0.26
C ARG A 173 -11.27 5.95 -0.32
N ALA A 174 -10.62 5.81 -1.48
CA ALA A 174 -9.33 6.42 -1.72
C ALA A 174 -9.47 7.96 -1.82
N VAL A 175 -8.74 8.69 -0.99
CA VAL A 175 -8.80 10.17 -0.92
C VAL A 175 -7.71 10.80 -1.78
N ASP A 176 -6.47 10.32 -1.65
CA ASP A 176 -5.34 10.80 -2.43
C ASP A 176 -4.24 9.72 -2.46
N HIS A 177 -3.37 9.77 -3.45
CA HIS A 177 -2.24 8.86 -3.58
C HIS A 177 -1.01 9.58 -4.12
N ASN A 178 0.14 9.25 -3.55
CA ASN A 178 1.43 9.64 -4.09
C ASN A 178 2.49 8.57 -3.80
N ARG A 179 3.21 8.17 -4.87
CA ARG A 179 4.30 7.20 -4.79
C ARG A 179 3.83 5.88 -4.17
N HIS A 180 4.20 5.59 -2.93
CA HIS A 180 3.86 4.37 -2.18
C HIS A 180 2.95 4.67 -0.99
N LEU A 181 2.36 5.87 -0.93
CA LEU A 181 1.46 6.31 0.13
C LEU A 181 0.06 6.51 -0.44
N ILE A 182 -0.93 5.91 0.20
CA ILE A 182 -2.35 6.15 -0.03
C ILE A 182 -2.95 6.79 1.21
N ALA A 183 -3.71 7.87 1.03
CA ALA A 183 -4.65 8.39 2.01
C ALA A 183 -6.05 7.84 1.67
N MET A 184 -6.73 7.21 2.61
CA MET A 184 -8.05 6.58 2.40
C MET A 184 -8.95 6.76 3.62
N SER A 185 -10.26 6.59 3.45
CA SER A 185 -11.20 6.63 4.58
C SER A 185 -10.94 5.50 5.57
N ILE A 186 -11.40 5.68 6.81
CA ILE A 186 -11.35 4.64 7.83
C ILE A 186 -12.39 3.56 7.48
N ALA A 187 -11.98 2.29 7.48
CA ALA A 187 -12.90 1.17 7.35
C ALA A 187 -13.74 1.03 8.65
N PRO A 188 -15.08 0.97 8.57
CA PRO A 188 -15.92 0.84 9.76
C PRO A 188 -15.62 -0.44 10.56
N GLY A 189 -15.70 -0.32 11.88
CA GLY A 189 -15.61 -1.47 12.78
C GLY A 189 -14.19 -1.97 13.03
N SER A 190 -13.99 -3.29 13.00
CA SER A 190 -12.72 -3.92 13.38
C SER A 190 -12.42 -5.16 12.56
N GLU A 191 -11.14 -5.50 12.47
CA GLU A 191 -10.65 -6.70 11.78
C GLU A 191 -11.35 -7.98 12.28
N LEU A 192 -11.86 -8.80 11.36
CA LEU A 192 -12.62 -10.02 11.66
C LEU A 192 -11.78 -11.04 12.44
N SER A 193 -10.48 -11.11 12.18
CA SER A 193 -9.56 -12.00 12.91
C SER A 193 -9.58 -11.72 14.43
N LYS A 194 -9.67 -10.45 14.83
CA LYS A 194 -9.61 -9.94 16.21
C LYS A 194 -10.98 -9.75 16.85
N THR A 195 -12.05 -9.83 16.08
CA THR A 195 -13.42 -9.58 16.55
C THR A 195 -14.15 -10.88 16.82
N LYS A 196 -14.97 -10.93 17.87
CA LYS A 196 -15.99 -11.96 18.05
C LYS A 196 -17.32 -11.40 17.55
N ILE A 197 -17.92 -12.07 16.58
CA ILE A 197 -19.19 -11.70 15.98
C ILE A 197 -20.33 -12.49 16.62
N ASN A 198 -21.51 -11.88 16.68
CA ASN A 198 -22.68 -12.47 17.34
C ASN A 198 -23.52 -13.36 16.41
N ASP A 199 -23.48 -13.11 15.11
CA ASP A 199 -24.22 -13.86 14.09
C ASP A 199 -23.26 -14.28 12.95
N PRO A 200 -22.54 -15.39 13.11
CA PRO A 200 -21.54 -15.82 12.14
C PRO A 200 -22.12 -16.13 10.75
N ASP A 201 -23.32 -16.72 10.66
CA ASP A 201 -23.98 -17.01 9.39
C ASP A 201 -24.28 -15.71 8.64
N TRP A 202 -24.87 -14.71 9.31
CA TRP A 202 -25.16 -13.42 8.68
C TRP A 202 -23.90 -12.73 8.16
N PHE A 203 -22.83 -12.67 8.96
CA PHE A 203 -21.57 -12.05 8.53
C PHE A 203 -20.91 -12.81 7.38
N LEU A 204 -20.97 -14.15 7.38
CA LEU A 204 -20.47 -14.95 6.26
C LEU A 204 -21.23 -14.59 4.98
N ASP A 205 -22.56 -14.56 5.02
CA ASP A 205 -23.39 -14.22 3.86
C ASP A 205 -23.08 -12.81 3.35
N ARG A 206 -22.87 -11.82 4.25
CA ARG A 206 -22.44 -10.46 3.88
C ARG A 206 -21.08 -10.45 3.17
N ILE A 207 -20.11 -11.25 3.63
CA ILE A 207 -18.79 -11.36 2.99
C ILE A 207 -18.91 -11.98 1.60
N LEU A 208 -19.65 -13.09 1.47
CA LEU A 208 -19.89 -13.76 0.19
C LEU A 208 -20.60 -12.83 -0.80
N GLU A 209 -21.54 -12.01 -0.33
CA GLU A 209 -22.17 -10.98 -1.13
C GLU A 209 -21.16 -9.92 -1.62
N GLN A 210 -20.23 -9.46 -0.79
CA GLN A 210 -19.17 -8.56 -1.26
C GLN A 210 -18.25 -9.21 -2.30
N ILE A 211 -17.87 -10.47 -2.09
CA ILE A 211 -17.07 -11.23 -3.08
C ILE A 211 -17.82 -11.29 -4.41
N LYS A 212 -19.10 -11.64 -4.40
CA LYS A 212 -19.98 -11.64 -5.58
C LYS A 212 -19.99 -10.30 -6.30
N LYS A 213 -20.21 -9.20 -5.58
CA LYS A 213 -20.23 -7.85 -6.18
C LYS A 213 -18.87 -7.49 -6.80
N THR A 214 -17.77 -7.80 -6.13
CA THR A 214 -16.43 -7.55 -6.67
C THR A 214 -16.15 -8.39 -7.93
N TYR A 215 -16.54 -9.66 -7.93
CA TYR A 215 -16.41 -10.54 -9.10
C TYR A 215 -17.24 -10.05 -10.28
N ALA A 216 -18.49 -9.64 -10.04
CA ALA A 216 -19.36 -9.04 -11.05
C ALA A 216 -18.79 -7.75 -11.64
N ALA A 217 -18.07 -6.96 -10.83
CA ALA A 217 -17.30 -5.80 -11.29
C ALA A 217 -16.00 -6.16 -12.03
N GLY A 218 -15.65 -7.44 -12.13
CA GLY A 218 -14.45 -7.94 -12.80
C GLY A 218 -13.21 -8.01 -11.90
N PHE A 219 -13.36 -7.88 -10.58
CA PHE A 219 -12.28 -7.87 -9.59
C PHE A 219 -12.32 -9.13 -8.71
N ILE A 220 -11.14 -9.74 -8.53
CA ILE A 220 -10.93 -10.82 -7.57
C ILE A 220 -9.84 -10.34 -6.62
N HIS A 221 -10.12 -10.36 -5.32
CA HIS A 221 -9.21 -9.86 -4.30
C HIS A 221 -7.84 -10.57 -4.36
N SER A 222 -7.83 -11.89 -4.59
CA SER A 222 -6.65 -12.73 -4.74
C SER A 222 -5.68 -12.72 -3.55
N ASP A 223 -6.17 -12.35 -2.37
CA ASP A 223 -5.50 -12.57 -1.08
C ASP A 223 -6.50 -12.45 0.08
N LEU A 224 -7.75 -12.87 -0.13
CA LEU A 224 -8.79 -12.65 0.86
C LEU A 224 -8.64 -13.62 2.05
N SER A 225 -8.76 -13.07 3.26
CA SER A 225 -8.67 -13.78 4.54
C SER A 225 -9.36 -12.98 5.65
N GLU A 226 -9.46 -13.54 6.85
CA GLU A 226 -10.01 -12.86 8.03
C GLU A 226 -9.26 -11.58 8.45
N TYR A 227 -8.04 -11.37 7.96
CA TYR A 227 -7.22 -10.19 8.23
C TYR A 227 -7.58 -9.00 7.33
N ASN A 228 -8.21 -9.27 6.18
CA ASN A 228 -8.55 -8.29 5.14
C ASN A 228 -10.06 -7.96 5.12
N VAL A 229 -10.80 -8.41 6.14
CA VAL A 229 -12.22 -8.15 6.33
C VAL A 229 -12.41 -7.36 7.62
N PHE A 230 -13.05 -6.20 7.50
CA PHE A 230 -13.52 -5.40 8.64
C PHE A 230 -15.00 -5.63 8.84
N VAL A 231 -15.41 -5.78 10.10
CA VAL A 231 -16.79 -6.02 10.51
C VAL A 231 -17.28 -4.95 11.45
N SER A 232 -18.49 -4.46 11.21
CA SER A 232 -19.24 -3.55 12.09
C SER A 232 -20.69 -4.05 12.23
N PRO A 233 -21.49 -3.47 13.13
CA PRO A 233 -22.93 -3.77 13.20
C PRO A 233 -23.67 -3.52 11.87
N ASP A 234 -23.16 -2.61 11.04
CA ASP A 234 -23.79 -2.20 9.78
C ASP A 234 -23.37 -3.06 8.57
N GLY A 235 -22.36 -3.92 8.72
CA GLY A 235 -21.94 -4.82 7.65
C GLY A 235 -20.45 -5.12 7.63
N VAL A 236 -19.94 -5.34 6.42
CA VAL A 236 -18.56 -5.78 6.18
C VAL A 236 -17.88 -4.87 5.16
N THR A 237 -16.57 -4.68 5.31
CA THR A 237 -15.73 -3.87 4.41
C THR A 237 -14.49 -4.68 4.04
N LEU A 238 -14.19 -4.75 2.73
CA LEU A 238 -13.00 -5.44 2.23
C LEU A 238 -11.85 -4.44 2.05
N ILE A 239 -10.66 -4.78 2.53
CA ILE A 239 -9.47 -3.93 2.48
C ILE A 239 -8.28 -4.68 1.86
N ASP A 240 -7.18 -3.96 1.58
CA ASP A 240 -5.92 -4.54 1.10
C ASP A 240 -5.99 -5.12 -0.32
N TRP A 241 -6.16 -4.21 -1.28
CA TRP A 241 -6.30 -4.56 -2.70
C TRP A 241 -5.03 -4.54 -3.57
N PRO A 242 -3.76 -4.43 -3.10
CA PRO A 242 -2.62 -4.27 -4.03
C PRO A 242 -2.40 -5.50 -4.93
N GLY A 243 -2.85 -6.68 -4.47
CA GLY A 243 -2.70 -7.97 -5.14
C GLY A 243 -3.76 -8.33 -6.18
N TYR A 244 -4.89 -7.59 -6.24
CA TYR A 244 -6.08 -7.99 -7.00
C TYR A 244 -5.79 -8.46 -8.43
N VAL A 245 -6.60 -9.40 -8.93
CA VAL A 245 -6.59 -9.81 -10.33
C VAL A 245 -7.93 -9.52 -11.00
N THR A 246 -7.93 -9.43 -12.32
CA THR A 246 -9.16 -9.29 -13.09
C THR A 246 -9.76 -10.66 -13.41
N ALA A 247 -11.06 -10.71 -13.69
CA ALA A 247 -11.74 -11.94 -14.10
C ALA A 247 -11.15 -12.59 -15.38
N THR A 248 -10.42 -11.81 -16.20
CA THR A 248 -9.71 -12.30 -17.40
C THR A 248 -8.34 -12.92 -17.10
N HIS A 249 -7.89 -12.92 -15.85
CA HIS A 249 -6.59 -13.50 -15.49
C HIS A 249 -6.59 -15.01 -15.70
N PRO A 250 -5.51 -15.64 -16.22
CA PRO A 250 -5.47 -17.08 -16.49
C PRO A 250 -5.75 -17.97 -15.26
N GLN A 251 -5.54 -17.44 -14.05
CA GLN A 251 -5.79 -18.11 -12.78
C GLN A 251 -6.97 -17.50 -12.00
N ALA A 252 -7.82 -16.70 -12.63
CA ALA A 252 -8.94 -16.02 -11.98
C ALA A 252 -9.81 -17.00 -11.17
N GLU A 253 -10.24 -18.10 -11.79
CA GLU A 253 -11.12 -19.09 -11.13
C GLU A 253 -10.47 -19.74 -9.91
N PHE A 254 -9.19 -20.12 -10.04
CA PHE A 254 -8.43 -20.68 -8.92
C PHE A 254 -8.28 -19.69 -7.76
N LEU A 255 -8.03 -18.41 -8.06
CA LEU A 255 -7.84 -17.37 -7.04
C LEU A 255 -9.16 -17.04 -6.33
N LEU A 256 -10.27 -16.98 -7.06
CA LEU A 256 -11.61 -16.80 -6.50
C LEU A 256 -11.97 -17.94 -5.55
N GLU A 257 -11.81 -19.18 -6.00
CA GLU A 257 -12.11 -20.37 -5.20
C GLU A 257 -11.23 -20.42 -3.93
N ARG A 258 -9.95 -20.05 -4.04
CA ARG A 258 -9.04 -19.98 -2.90
C ARG A 258 -9.48 -18.92 -1.89
N ASP A 259 -9.87 -17.73 -2.34
CA ASP A 259 -10.38 -16.66 -1.47
C ASP A 259 -11.65 -17.10 -0.72
N ILE A 260 -12.60 -17.75 -1.41
CA ILE A 260 -13.80 -18.34 -0.81
C ILE A 260 -13.42 -19.41 0.22
N LYS A 261 -12.55 -20.36 -0.14
CA LYS A 261 -12.09 -21.42 0.76
C LYS A 261 -11.44 -20.88 2.03
N ASN A 262 -10.65 -19.81 1.93
CA ASN A 262 -10.02 -19.18 3.09
C ASN A 262 -11.07 -18.66 4.07
N ILE A 263 -12.09 -17.95 3.56
CA ILE A 263 -13.19 -17.43 4.38
C ILE A 263 -13.99 -18.58 4.99
N LEU A 264 -14.42 -19.58 4.20
CA LEU A 264 -15.18 -20.72 4.72
C LEU A 264 -14.39 -21.49 5.79
N ALA A 265 -13.09 -21.72 5.58
CA ALA A 265 -12.23 -22.40 6.55
C ALA A 265 -12.09 -21.62 7.86
N PHE A 266 -12.00 -20.28 7.80
CA PHE A 266 -12.00 -19.45 9.00
C PHE A 266 -13.31 -19.57 9.78
N PHE A 267 -14.46 -19.48 9.11
CA PHE A 267 -15.77 -19.56 9.76
C PHE A 267 -16.05 -20.94 10.35
N ASN A 268 -15.68 -22.01 9.65
CA ASN A 268 -15.76 -23.36 10.19
C ASN A 268 -14.89 -23.53 11.44
N ARG A 269 -13.62 -23.10 11.37
CA ARG A 269 -12.68 -23.23 12.50
C ARG A 269 -13.08 -22.41 13.73
N LYS A 270 -13.56 -21.18 13.54
CA LYS A 270 -13.81 -20.23 14.65
C LYS A 270 -15.24 -20.31 15.19
N TYR A 271 -16.22 -20.64 14.34
CA TYR A 271 -17.64 -20.59 14.67
C TYR A 271 -18.42 -21.88 14.38
N GLY A 272 -17.81 -22.88 13.74
CA GLY A 272 -18.49 -24.13 13.37
C GLY A 272 -19.44 -24.01 12.18
N VAL A 273 -19.49 -22.84 11.53
CA VAL A 273 -20.35 -22.62 10.35
C VAL A 273 -19.73 -23.31 9.14
N THR A 274 -20.53 -24.14 8.46
CA THR A 274 -20.10 -24.90 7.29
C THR A 274 -21.01 -24.59 6.11
N ARG A 275 -20.41 -24.42 4.94
CA ARG A 275 -21.07 -24.26 3.64
C ARG A 275 -20.32 -25.12 2.62
N ASP A 276 -21.03 -25.62 1.62
CA ASP A 276 -20.39 -26.28 0.49
C ASP A 276 -19.64 -25.25 -0.37
N CYS A 277 -18.40 -25.57 -0.74
CA CYS A 277 -17.56 -24.61 -1.46
C CYS A 277 -18.00 -24.46 -2.92
N GLU A 278 -18.48 -25.53 -3.55
CA GLU A 278 -18.89 -25.52 -4.95
C GLU A 278 -20.18 -24.69 -5.09
N GLU A 279 -21.16 -24.92 -4.21
CA GLU A 279 -22.40 -24.13 -4.15
C GLU A 279 -22.12 -22.63 -3.94
N VAL A 280 -21.17 -22.28 -3.07
CA VAL A 280 -20.80 -20.88 -2.82
C VAL A 280 -20.11 -20.27 -4.03
N VAL A 281 -19.23 -21.00 -4.72
CA VAL A 281 -18.58 -20.54 -5.95
C VAL A 281 -19.62 -20.31 -7.05
N GLU A 282 -20.59 -21.21 -7.20
CA GLU A 282 -21.70 -21.03 -8.14
C GLU A 282 -22.53 -19.79 -7.80
N TYR A 283 -22.89 -19.60 -6.53
CA TYR A 283 -23.61 -18.41 -6.06
C TYR A 283 -22.88 -17.10 -6.39
N VAL A 284 -21.55 -17.07 -6.22
CA VAL A 284 -20.71 -15.89 -6.46
C VAL A 284 -20.57 -15.56 -7.94
N ARG A 285 -20.63 -16.57 -8.82
CA ARG A 285 -20.47 -16.39 -10.27
C ARG A 285 -21.74 -15.91 -11.00
N VAL A 286 -22.91 -16.04 -10.36
CA VAL A 286 -24.22 -15.62 -10.90
C VAL A 286 -24.37 -14.10 -10.82
#